data_AF-A0A7C6E2M9-F1
#
_entry.id   AF-A0A7C6E2M9-F1
#
_cell.length_a   1.000
_cell.length_b   1.000
_cell.length_c   1.000
_cell.angle_alpha   90.00
_cell.angle_beta   90.00
_cell.angle_gamma   90.00
#
_symmetry.space_group_name_H-M   'P 1'
#
loop_
_entity.id
_entity.type
_entity.pdbx_description
1 polymer ?
#
loop_
_entity_poly.entity_id
_entity_poly.type
_entity_poly.pdbx_seq_one_letter_code
_entity_poly.pdbx_strand_id
1 'polypeptide(L)' 'MIRGTRIPVEHLLRLLAQGLTFQEILDDYPHLTKEDITAVLLYAAKITGEEEVYPVTLE' A
#
# COMPACT_ATOMS: atom_id res chain seq x y z
N MET A 1 6.07 5.50 -1.80
CA MET A 1 5.08 6.15 -2.69
C MET A 1 4.85 5.25 -3.89
N ILE A 2 3.65 5.30 -4.49
CA ILE A 2 3.35 4.54 -5.71
C ILE A 2 4.12 5.18 -6.88
N ARG A 3 4.81 4.36 -7.67
CA ARG A 3 5.73 4.83 -8.73
C ARG A 3 4.99 5.75 -9.71
N GLY A 4 5.59 6.89 -10.05
CA GLY A 4 4.99 7.84 -10.99
C GLY A 4 3.86 8.68 -10.41
N THR A 5 3.55 8.53 -9.12
CA THR A 5 2.53 9.31 -8.43
C THR A 5 3.10 9.96 -7.16
N ARG A 6 2.35 10.92 -6.62
CA ARG A 6 2.60 11.47 -5.27
C ARG A 6 1.76 10.79 -4.19
N ILE A 7 1.18 9.62 -4.50
CA ILE A 7 0.28 8.91 -3.60
C ILE A 7 1.12 8.00 -2.68
N PRO A 8 1.04 8.17 -1.34
CA PRO A 8 1.68 7.25 -0.41
C PRO A 8 0.96 5.90 -0.39
N VAL A 9 1.72 4.82 -0.17
CA VAL A 9 1.18 3.46 -0.07
C VAL A 9 0.12 3.37 1.03
N GLU A 10 0.40 3.96 2.18
CA GLU A 10 -0.52 4.02 3.32
C GLU A 10 -1.88 4.65 2.95
N HIS A 11 -1.88 5.69 2.13
CA HIS A 11 -3.12 6.36 1.72
C HIS A 11 -4.02 5.42 0.92
N LEU A 12 -3.46 4.68 -0.02
CA LEU A 12 -4.22 3.68 -0.78
C LEU A 12 -4.79 2.59 0.13
N LEU A 13 -4.00 2.09 1.09
CA LEU A 13 -4.45 1.10 2.06
C LEU A 13 -5.58 1.62 2.95
N ARG A 14 -5.54 2.91 3.35
CA ARG A 14 -6.61 3.56 4.12
C ARG A 14 -7.92 3.65 3.32
N LEU A 15 -7.85 3.93 2.02
CA LEU A 15 -9.05 3.96 1.16
C LEU A 15 -9.68 2.57 1.05
N LEU A 16 -8.85 1.54 0.82
CA LEU A 16 -9.30 0.15 0.80
C LEU A 16 -9.91 -0.28 2.15
N ALA A 17 -9.31 0.14 3.27
CA ALA A 17 -9.84 -0.12 4.61
C ALA A 17 -11.17 0.59 4.89
N GLN A 18 -11.46 1.70 4.23
CA GLN A 18 -12.75 2.39 4.29
C GLN A 18 -13.84 1.70 3.45
N GLY A 19 -13.49 0.64 2.72
CA GLY A 19 -14.42 -0.15 1.91
C GLY A 19 -14.55 0.31 0.47
N LEU A 20 -13.72 1.26 0.01
CA LEU A 20 -13.71 1.66 -1.39
C LEU A 20 -13.28 0.48 -2.27
N THR A 21 -14.01 0.29 -3.36
CA THR A 21 -13.69 -0.68 -4.41
C THR A 21 -12.52 -0.18 -5.24
N PHE A 22 -11.89 -1.10 -5.99
CA PHE A 22 -10.79 -0.73 -6.88
C PHE A 22 -11.28 0.23 -7.98
N GLN A 23 -12.52 0.08 -8.44
CA GLN A 23 -13.07 0.95 -9.48
C GLN A 23 -13.20 2.38 -8.97
N GLU A 24 -13.80 2.58 -7.79
CA GLU A 24 -13.94 3.92 -7.18
C GLU A 24 -12.59 4.60 -6.98
N ILE A 25 -11.58 3.83 -6.53
CA ILE A 25 -10.22 4.35 -6.38
C ILE A 25 -9.62 4.75 -7.74
N LEU A 26 -9.81 3.95 -8.80
CA LEU A 26 -9.28 4.26 -10.12
C LEU A 26 -10.00 5.46 -10.76
N ASP A 27 -11.29 5.66 -10.45
CA ASP A 27 -12.06 6.81 -10.91
C ASP A 27 -11.57 8.11 -10.25
N ASP A 28 -11.25 8.07 -8.96
CA ASP A 28 -10.68 9.21 -8.21
C ASP A 28 -9.21 9.48 -8.56
N TYR A 29 -8.48 8.43 -8.96
CA TYR A 29 -7.05 8.48 -9.28
C TYR A 29 -6.77 7.88 -10.68
N PRO A 30 -7.09 8.59 -11.77
CA PRO A 30 -6.97 8.08 -13.14
C PRO A 30 -5.54 7.79 -13.60
N HIS A 31 -4.54 8.19 -12.81
CA HIS A 31 -3.14 7.87 -13.03
C HIS A 31 -2.72 6.52 -12.44
N LEU A 32 -3.55 5.93 -11.58
CA LEU A 32 -3.33 4.60 -11.06
C LEU A 32 -3.87 3.55 -12.04
N THR A 33 -3.21 2.41 -12.04
CA THR A 33 -3.66 1.21 -12.72
C THR A 33 -4.07 0.16 -11.70
N LYS A 34 -4.79 -0.87 -12.16
CA LYS A 34 -5.16 -2.00 -11.31
C LYS A 34 -3.92 -2.77 -10.83
N GLU A 35 -2.88 -2.79 -11.67
CA GLU A 35 -1.56 -3.34 -11.39
C GLU A 35 -0.87 -2.59 -10.25
N ASP A 36 -0.99 -1.26 -10.20
CA ASP A 36 -0.44 -0.47 -9.09
C ASP A 36 -1.10 -0.82 -7.76
N ILE A 37 -2.43 -0.94 -7.74
CA ILE A 37 -3.18 -1.34 -6.53
C ILE A 37 -2.74 -2.73 -6.07
N THR A 38 -2.60 -3.67 -7.01
CA THR A 38 -2.16 -5.03 -6.71
C THR A 38 -0.72 -5.06 -6.19
N ALA A 39 0.17 -4.27 -6.80
CA ALA A 39 1.56 -4.14 -6.35
C ALA A 39 1.65 -3.55 -4.93
N VAL A 40 0.80 -2.60 -4.59
CA VAL A 40 0.71 -2.05 -3.23
C VAL A 40 0.25 -3.10 -2.23
N LEU A 41 -0.76 -3.90 -2.56
CA LEU A 41 -1.22 -4.98 -1.68
C LEU A 41 -0.15 -6.05 -1.47
N LEU A 42 0.57 -6.44 -2.52
CA LEU A 42 1.69 -7.38 -2.43
C LEU A 42 2.82 -6.81 -1.57
N TYR A 43 3.15 -5.53 -1.74
CA TYR A 43 4.14 -4.86 -0.92
C TYR A 43 3.72 -4.84 0.55
N ALA A 44 2.46 -4.49 0.84
CA ALA A 44 1.90 -4.49 2.19
C ALA A 44 1.94 -5.89 2.83
N ALA A 45 1.57 -6.93 2.09
CA ALA A 45 1.65 -8.31 2.56
C ALA A 45 3.10 -8.74 2.86
N LYS A 46 4.06 -8.32 2.03
CA LYS A 46 5.48 -8.63 2.26
C LYS A 46 6.01 -7.98 3.54
N ILE A 47 5.79 -6.67 3.73
CA ILE A 47 6.32 -5.95 4.89
C ILE A 47 5.65 -6.36 6.20
N THR A 48 4.40 -6.84 6.16
CA THR A 48 3.68 -7.29 7.37
C THR A 48 3.97 -8.76 7.69
N GLY A 49 4.37 -9.56 6.70
CA GLY A 49 4.83 -10.93 6.89
C GLY A 49 6.30 -11.05 7.30
N GLU A 50 7.10 -10.01 7.11
CA GLU A 50 8.48 -9.93 7.58
C GLU A 50 8.49 -9.33 9.01
N GLU A 51 8.55 -10.18 10.05
CA GLU A 51 8.90 -9.72 11.40
C GLU A 51 10.40 -9.36 11.43
N GLU A 52 10.72 -8.06 11.39
CA GLU A 52 12.08 -7.62 11.73
C GLU A 52 12.27 -7.69 13.25
N VAL A 53 12.84 -8.81 13.71
CA VAL A 53 13.31 -8.95 15.09
C VAL A 53 14.62 -8.16 15.22
N TYR A 54 14.52 -6.94 15.74
CA TYR A 54 15.70 -6.18 16.15
C TYR A 54 16.18 -6.72 17.50
N PRO A 55 17.39 -7.31 17.59
CA PRO A 55 17.96 -7.66 18.88
C PRO A 55 18.16 -6.37 19.69
N VAL A 56 17.43 -6.24 20.79
CA VAL A 56 17.71 -5.19 21.77
C VAL A 56 18.97 -5.60 22.51
N THR A 57 20.10 -5.00 22.18
CA THR A 57 21.30 -5.10 23.01
C THR A 57 21.02 -4.35 24.31
N LEU A 58 20.83 -5.09 25.40
CA LEU A 58 20.84 -4.52 26.75
C LEU A 58 22.30 -4.31 27.14
N GLU A 59 22.71 -3.05 27.28
CA GLU A 59 23.93 -2.64 28.00
C GLU A 59 23.68 -2.59 29.51
#